data_AF-A0A1L6HTS0-F1
#
_entry.id   AF-A0A1L6HTS0-F1
#
_cell.length_a   1.000
_cell.length_b   1.000
_cell.length_c   1.000
_cell.angle_alpha   90.00
_cell.angle_beta   90.00
_cell.angle_gamma   90.00
#
_symmetry.space_group_name_H-M   'P 1'
#
loop_
_entity.id
_entity.type
_entity.pdbx_description
1 polymer ?
#
loop_
_entity_poly.entity_id
_entity_poly.type
_entity_poly.pdbx_seq_one_letter_code
_entity_poly.pdbx_strand_id
1 'polypeptide(L)'
;MSDKTEAPTPQRLVKAIKEGDIAKSAHASVAASGLIWWLFLVVESPHFYALFQALIREATGLDQTRTFAELFAQVMASLDAALPATLVTLGAGVLAAVVPEVVQTRGAIAWKRAAPDIKRLDPVSGLKNIFSSRVLVDTLIALVQFTILLAVFWYAFVKWCAQLVPSYTLPLPMLLADIGVSGASLLAMMTASQLVPAAVDFVMQRVLWRRRLRMDKEEIKREYRDSEGDPYVKGRRRAMHRELSR
;
A
#
# COMPACT_ATOMS: atom_id res chain seq x y z
N MET A 1 32.21 -20.17 -12.38
CA MET A 1 31.13 -19.40 -11.74
C MET A 1 30.18 -20.41 -11.13
N SER A 2 30.22 -20.60 -9.82
CA SER A 2 29.29 -21.50 -9.16
C SER A 2 27.89 -20.94 -9.29
N ASP A 3 26.97 -21.74 -9.79
CA ASP A 3 25.58 -21.34 -9.95
C ASP A 3 24.95 -21.16 -8.56
N LYS A 4 24.37 -19.97 -8.32
CA LYS A 4 23.78 -19.61 -7.03
C LYS A 4 22.52 -20.44 -6.78
N THR A 5 22.71 -21.59 -6.15
CA THR A 5 21.67 -22.61 -5.94
C THR A 5 21.10 -22.59 -4.53
N GLU A 6 21.90 -22.17 -3.55
CA GLU A 6 21.53 -22.25 -2.13
C GLU A 6 20.63 -21.08 -1.70
N ALA A 7 19.74 -21.34 -0.74
CA ALA A 7 18.84 -20.34 -0.19
C ALA A 7 19.62 -19.25 0.59
N PRO A 8 19.18 -17.97 0.57
CA PRO A 8 19.80 -16.92 1.37
C PRO A 8 19.72 -17.24 2.86
N THR A 9 20.81 -16.99 3.59
CA THR A 9 20.82 -17.07 5.06
C THR A 9 19.96 -15.97 5.68
N PRO A 10 19.53 -16.10 6.96
CA PRO A 10 18.81 -15.04 7.67
C PRO A 10 19.58 -13.72 7.73
N GLN A 11 20.91 -13.78 7.83
CA GLN A 11 21.76 -12.59 7.88
C GLN A 11 21.79 -11.86 6.55
N ARG A 12 21.89 -12.59 5.43
CA ARG A 12 21.79 -12.01 4.08
C ARG A 12 20.47 -11.27 3.89
N LEU A 13 19.36 -11.82 4.38
CA LEU A 13 18.04 -11.19 4.33
C LEU A 13 18.01 -9.89 5.15
N VAL A 14 18.52 -9.92 6.39
CA VAL A 14 18.58 -8.71 7.24
C VAL A 14 19.46 -7.64 6.62
N LYS A 15 20.61 -8.01 6.05
CA LYS A 15 21.51 -7.07 5.37
C LYS A 15 20.84 -6.44 4.15
N ALA A 16 20.18 -7.23 3.31
CA ALA A 16 19.42 -6.73 2.17
C ALA A 16 18.34 -5.73 2.62
N ILE A 17 17.58 -6.05 3.67
CA ILE A 17 16.56 -5.15 4.23
C ILE A 17 17.18 -3.85 4.76
N LYS A 18 18.32 -3.90 5.47
CA LYS A 18 19.04 -2.72 5.96
C LYS A 18 19.56 -1.82 4.83
N GLU A 19 19.93 -2.42 3.70
CA GLU A 19 20.32 -1.72 2.47
C GLU A 19 19.10 -1.24 1.66
N GLY A 20 17.88 -1.47 2.18
CA GLY A 20 16.60 -1.11 1.60
C GLY A 20 16.13 -2.05 0.51
N ASP A 21 16.86 -3.13 0.23
CA ASP A 21 16.46 -4.12 -0.76
C ASP A 21 15.39 -5.06 -0.22
N ILE A 22 14.14 -4.64 -0.40
CA ILE A 22 12.95 -5.29 0.12
C ILE A 22 12.02 -5.66 -1.03
N ALA A 23 11.44 -6.86 -0.98
CA ALA A 23 10.35 -7.24 -1.88
C ALA A 23 9.12 -6.39 -1.59
N LYS A 24 8.72 -5.54 -2.54
CA LYS A 24 7.51 -4.73 -2.46
C LYS A 24 6.61 -5.05 -3.64
N SER A 25 5.34 -5.29 -3.36
CA SER A 25 4.26 -5.44 -4.33
C SER A 25 3.41 -4.17 -4.32
N ALA A 26 3.39 -3.47 -5.46
CA ALA A 26 2.55 -2.29 -5.62
C ALA A 26 1.05 -2.67 -5.55
N HIS A 27 0.68 -3.81 -6.14
CA HIS A 27 -0.68 -4.29 -6.17
C HIS A 27 -1.21 -4.69 -4.78
N ALA A 28 -0.36 -5.28 -3.94
CA ALA A 28 -0.67 -5.52 -2.53
C ALA A 28 -0.87 -4.23 -1.73
N SER A 29 -0.06 -3.19 -2.00
CA SER A 29 -0.28 -1.88 -1.38
C SER A 29 -1.65 -1.32 -1.78
N VAL A 30 -1.96 -1.30 -3.08
CA VAL A 30 -3.25 -0.78 -3.59
C VAL A 30 -4.44 -1.54 -3.04
N ALA A 31 -4.40 -2.88 -3.01
CA ALA A 31 -5.49 -3.69 -2.48
C ALA A 31 -5.71 -3.45 -0.97
N ALA A 32 -4.64 -3.35 -0.19
CA ALA A 32 -4.72 -3.05 1.24
C ALA A 32 -5.22 -1.61 1.50
N SER A 33 -4.73 -0.61 0.75
CA SER A 33 -5.23 0.77 0.82
C SER A 33 -6.71 0.84 0.48
N GLY A 34 -7.15 0.13 -0.58
CA GLY A 34 -8.56 0.06 -0.97
C GLY A 34 -9.44 -0.54 0.13
N LEU A 35 -8.95 -1.57 0.84
CA LEU A 35 -9.67 -2.18 1.96
C LEU A 35 -9.81 -1.22 3.15
N ILE A 36 -8.77 -0.45 3.45
CA ILE A 36 -8.81 0.59 4.50
C ILE A 36 -9.83 1.67 4.12
N TRP A 37 -9.82 2.14 2.87
CA TRP A 37 -10.80 3.12 2.37
C TRP A 37 -12.22 2.60 2.40
N TRP A 38 -12.44 1.35 2.00
CA TRP A 38 -13.75 0.74 2.03
C TRP A 38 -14.28 0.64 3.47
N LEU A 39 -13.48 0.13 4.41
CA LEU A 39 -13.85 0.06 5.83
C LEU A 39 -14.15 1.45 6.40
N PHE A 40 -13.29 2.43 6.10
CA PHE A 40 -13.48 3.81 6.52
C PHE A 40 -14.81 4.38 6.03
N LEU A 41 -15.12 4.24 4.73
CA LEU A 41 -16.37 4.73 4.16
C LEU A 41 -17.59 4.01 4.74
N VAL A 42 -17.52 2.71 4.99
CA VAL A 42 -18.63 1.97 5.62
C VAL A 42 -18.92 2.52 7.02
N VAL A 43 -17.88 2.77 7.82
CA VAL A 43 -18.03 3.26 9.20
C VAL A 43 -18.44 4.73 9.25
N GLU A 44 -17.84 5.59 8.44
CA GLU A 44 -18.05 7.05 8.49
C GLU A 44 -19.19 7.54 7.59
N SER A 45 -19.72 6.72 6.67
CA SER A 45 -20.81 7.13 5.78
C SER A 45 -22.02 7.74 6.50
N PRO A 46 -22.49 7.26 7.68
CA PRO A 46 -23.62 7.90 8.36
C PRO A 46 -23.27 9.31 8.87
N HIS A 47 -22.03 9.50 9.34
CA HIS A 47 -21.56 10.80 9.81
C HIS A 47 -21.43 11.80 8.66
N PHE A 48 -20.85 11.37 7.52
CA PHE A 48 -20.81 12.19 6.31
C PHE A 48 -22.20 12.53 5.79
N TYR A 49 -23.13 11.57 5.81
CA TYR A 49 -24.49 11.81 5.38
C TYR A 49 -25.19 12.85 6.27
N ALA A 50 -25.05 12.75 7.59
CA ALA A 50 -25.60 13.72 8.54
C ALA A 50 -24.97 15.11 8.35
N LEU A 51 -23.65 15.19 8.19
CA LEU A 51 -22.94 16.44 7.93
C LEU A 51 -23.40 17.07 6.62
N PHE A 52 -23.52 16.28 5.55
CA PHE A 52 -24.00 16.75 4.25
C PHE A 52 -25.44 17.28 4.33
N GLN A 53 -26.33 16.60 5.06
CA GLN A 53 -27.68 17.09 5.30
C GLN A 53 -27.69 18.40 6.10
N ALA A 54 -26.84 18.52 7.12
CA ALA A 54 -26.73 19.75 7.92
C ALA A 54 -26.27 20.92 7.05
N LEU A 55 -25.20 20.73 6.26
CA LEU A 55 -24.66 21.74 5.36
C LEU A 55 -25.67 22.15 4.28
N ILE A 56 -26.43 21.20 3.70
CA ILE A 56 -27.49 21.54 2.74
C ILE A 56 -28.60 22.36 3.40
N ARG A 57 -29.08 21.95 4.59
CA ARG A 57 -30.12 22.70 5.32
C ARG A 57 -29.65 24.11 5.62
N GLU A 58 -28.39 24.25 6.00
CA GLU A 58 -27.78 25.52 6.32
C GLU A 58 -27.61 26.42 5.08
N ALA A 59 -27.21 25.84 3.94
CA ALA A 59 -27.08 26.55 2.66
C ALA A 59 -28.43 26.91 2.01
N THR A 60 -29.46 26.08 2.19
CA THR A 60 -30.81 26.33 1.64
C THR A 60 -31.68 27.19 2.56
N GLY A 61 -31.34 27.28 3.85
CA GLY A 61 -31.97 28.17 4.83
C GLY A 61 -31.42 29.60 4.83
N LEU A 62 -30.66 30.00 3.80
CA LEU A 62 -30.15 31.35 3.62
C LEU A 62 -31.30 32.29 3.25
N ASP A 63 -31.87 32.94 4.27
CA ASP A 63 -32.84 34.00 4.08
C ASP A 63 -32.13 35.31 3.68
N GLN A 64 -32.68 36.03 2.70
CA GLN A 64 -32.10 37.29 2.19
C GLN A 64 -32.16 38.43 3.22
N THR A 65 -32.85 38.21 4.33
CA THR A 65 -32.99 39.15 5.45
C THR A 65 -31.80 39.18 6.39
N ARG A 66 -30.88 38.21 6.30
CA ARG A 66 -29.72 38.09 7.21
C ARG A 66 -28.62 39.09 6.91
N THR A 67 -28.01 39.61 7.95
CA THR A 67 -26.85 40.51 7.84
C THR A 67 -25.59 39.74 7.39
N PHE A 68 -24.62 40.47 6.83
CA PHE A 68 -23.33 39.87 6.44
C PHE A 68 -22.62 39.18 7.63
N ALA A 69 -22.71 39.75 8.84
CA ALA A 69 -22.10 39.18 10.03
C ALA A 69 -22.71 37.81 10.43
N GLU A 70 -24.03 37.67 10.30
CA GLU A 70 -24.74 36.41 10.58
C GLU A 70 -24.39 35.33 9.54
N LEU A 71 -24.35 35.72 8.26
CA LEU A 71 -23.93 34.83 7.18
C LEU A 71 -22.48 34.36 7.35
N PHE A 72 -21.58 35.26 7.76
CA PHE A 72 -20.19 34.93 8.03
C PHE A 72 -20.03 33.97 9.22
N ALA A 73 -20.73 34.24 10.33
CA ALA A 73 -20.71 33.36 11.51
C ALA A 73 -21.26 31.96 11.18
N GLN A 74 -22.29 31.88 10.34
CA GLN A 74 -22.88 30.63 9.85
C GLN A 74 -21.87 29.81 9.01
N VAL A 75 -21.20 30.45 8.05
CA VAL A 75 -20.14 29.78 7.26
C VAL A 75 -19.01 29.28 8.16
N MET A 76 -18.59 30.07 9.15
CA MET A 76 -17.56 29.64 10.10
C MET A 76 -18.01 28.43 10.93
N ALA A 77 -19.25 28.41 11.42
CA ALA A 77 -19.81 27.26 12.14
C ALA A 77 -19.88 26.00 11.27
N SER A 78 -20.26 26.14 9.99
CA SER A 78 -20.24 25.06 9.00
C SER A 78 -18.83 24.49 8.79
N LEU A 79 -17.81 25.36 8.71
CA LEU A 79 -16.41 24.95 8.58
C LEU A 79 -15.91 24.22 9.84
N ASP A 80 -16.24 24.73 11.02
CA ASP A 80 -15.90 24.09 12.29
C ASP A 80 -16.57 22.72 12.44
N ALA A 81 -17.81 22.57 11.99
CA ALA A 81 -18.51 21.29 11.96
C ALA A 81 -17.90 20.29 10.96
N ALA A 82 -17.35 20.77 9.83
CA ALA A 82 -16.71 19.94 8.82
C ALA A 82 -15.24 19.59 9.14
N LEU A 83 -14.60 20.32 10.04
CA LEU A 83 -13.19 20.15 10.39
C LEU A 83 -12.89 18.75 10.97
N PRO A 84 -13.65 18.20 11.94
CA PRO A 84 -13.43 16.85 12.43
C PRO A 84 -13.49 15.80 11.33
N ALA A 85 -14.53 15.84 10.49
CA ALA A 85 -14.69 14.89 9.38
C ALA A 85 -13.50 14.97 8.40
N THR A 86 -13.00 16.17 8.13
CA THR A 86 -11.81 16.38 7.29
C THR A 86 -10.56 15.78 7.93
N LEU A 87 -10.33 16.02 9.23
CA LEU A 87 -9.17 15.48 9.95
C LEU A 87 -9.20 13.95 10.03
N VAL A 88 -10.36 13.35 10.30
CA VAL A 88 -10.52 11.89 10.31
C VAL A 88 -10.26 11.32 8.92
N THR A 89 -10.75 11.96 7.85
CA THR A 89 -10.47 11.55 6.46
C THR A 89 -8.99 11.62 6.12
N LEU A 90 -8.30 12.69 6.51
CA LEU A 90 -6.85 12.81 6.33
C LEU A 90 -6.11 11.73 7.11
N GLY A 91 -6.52 11.45 8.35
CA GLY A 91 -5.97 10.36 9.15
C GLY A 91 -6.15 8.99 8.48
N ALA A 92 -7.33 8.71 7.94
CA ALA A 92 -7.60 7.50 7.17
C ALA A 92 -6.75 7.41 5.91
N GLY A 93 -6.54 8.53 5.20
CA GLY A 93 -5.65 8.59 4.03
C GLY A 93 -4.19 8.30 4.39
N VAL A 94 -3.70 8.85 5.51
CA VAL A 94 -2.37 8.55 6.04
C VAL A 94 -2.26 7.06 6.39
N LEU A 95 -3.24 6.48 7.07
CA LEU A 95 -3.26 5.05 7.38
C LEU A 95 -3.28 4.19 6.11
N ALA A 96 -4.11 4.54 5.13
CA ALA A 96 -4.21 3.83 3.86
C ALA A 96 -2.89 3.87 3.07
N ALA A 97 -2.10 4.95 3.18
CA ALA A 97 -0.80 5.05 2.54
C ALA A 97 0.33 4.36 3.34
N VAL A 98 0.35 4.51 4.66
CA VAL A 98 1.48 4.10 5.51
C VAL A 98 1.38 2.63 5.92
N VAL A 99 0.20 2.14 6.30
CA VAL A 99 0.03 0.79 6.85
C VAL A 99 0.50 -0.29 5.86
N PRO A 100 0.09 -0.29 4.57
CA PRO A 100 0.54 -1.32 3.63
C PRO A 100 2.06 -1.32 3.45
N GLU A 101 2.68 -0.13 3.43
CA GLU A 101 4.12 0.03 3.26
C GLU A 101 4.91 -0.47 4.47
N VAL A 102 4.47 -0.12 5.68
CA VAL A 102 5.10 -0.58 6.92
C VAL A 102 4.99 -2.10 7.06
N VAL A 103 3.83 -2.68 6.73
CA VAL A 103 3.61 -4.13 6.76
C VAL A 103 4.53 -4.86 5.78
N GLN A 104 4.66 -4.36 4.55
CA GLN A 104 5.53 -4.98 3.55
C GLN A 104 7.03 -4.84 3.89
N THR A 105 7.43 -3.67 4.40
CA THR A 105 8.83 -3.37 4.75
C THR A 105 9.25 -3.86 6.12
N ARG A 106 8.32 -4.35 6.95
CA ARG A 106 8.54 -4.68 8.37
C ARG A 106 9.11 -3.50 9.16
N GLY A 107 8.74 -2.28 8.78
CA GLY A 107 9.23 -1.04 9.40
C GLY A 107 10.72 -0.74 9.13
N ALA A 108 11.32 -1.35 8.11
CA ALA A 108 12.73 -1.13 7.80
C ALA A 108 12.95 0.26 7.19
N ILE A 109 13.82 1.05 7.83
CA ILE A 109 14.24 2.38 7.34
C ILE A 109 15.66 2.26 6.79
N ALA A 110 15.79 2.44 5.47
CA ALA A 110 17.07 2.34 4.77
C ALA A 110 17.64 3.73 4.46
N TRP A 111 18.25 4.38 5.45
CA TRP A 111 18.88 5.70 5.31
C TRP A 111 19.91 5.77 4.17
N LYS A 112 20.59 4.66 3.87
CA LYS A 112 21.56 4.58 2.76
C LYS A 112 20.93 4.82 1.38
N ARG A 113 19.63 4.55 1.20
CA ARG A 113 18.93 4.80 -0.07
C ARG A 113 18.44 6.24 -0.23
N ALA A 114 18.47 7.05 0.84
CA ALA A 114 18.12 8.46 0.77
C ALA A 114 19.25 9.32 0.18
N ALA A 115 20.47 8.80 0.10
CA ALA A 115 21.58 9.49 -0.55
C ALA A 115 21.41 9.47 -2.08
N PRO A 116 21.59 10.61 -2.78
CA PRO A 116 21.54 10.65 -4.23
C PRO A 116 22.68 9.81 -4.82
N ASP A 117 22.33 8.83 -5.65
CA ASP A 117 23.28 7.95 -6.33
C ASP A 117 23.26 8.25 -7.83
N ILE A 118 24.31 8.93 -8.31
CA ILE A 118 24.46 9.36 -9.72
C ILE A 118 24.42 8.16 -10.66
N LYS A 119 24.83 6.96 -10.21
CA LYS A 119 24.79 5.74 -11.03
C LYS A 119 23.36 5.27 -11.34
N ARG A 120 22.35 5.71 -10.57
CA ARG A 120 20.93 5.41 -10.83
C ARG A 120 20.32 6.31 -11.90
N LEU A 121 20.97 7.40 -12.27
CA LEU A 121 20.51 8.33 -13.29
C LEU A 121 20.97 7.95 -14.70
N ASP A 122 21.70 6.84 -14.88
CA ASP A 122 22.15 6.40 -16.20
C ASP A 122 20.96 5.92 -17.08
N PRO A 123 20.59 6.67 -18.13
CA PRO A 123 19.44 6.35 -18.98
C PRO A 123 19.62 5.05 -19.77
N VAL A 124 20.86 4.63 -20.04
CA VAL A 124 21.15 3.39 -20.79
C VAL A 124 20.78 2.17 -19.95
N SER A 125 21.12 2.18 -18.66
CA SER A 125 20.73 1.14 -17.71
C SER A 125 19.20 1.09 -17.50
N GLY A 126 18.54 2.26 -17.53
CA GLY A 126 17.08 2.38 -17.46
C GLY A 126 16.38 1.74 -18.65
N LEU A 127 16.82 2.03 -19.88
CA LEU A 127 16.28 1.43 -21.11
C LEU A 127 16.44 -0.10 -21.13
N LYS A 128 17.60 -0.61 -20.72
CA LYS A 128 17.84 -2.07 -20.64
C LYS A 128 16.91 -2.75 -19.62
N ASN A 129 16.59 -2.06 -18.52
CA ASN A 129 15.65 -2.58 -17.53
C ASN A 129 14.22 -2.64 -18.07
N ILE A 130 13.80 -1.66 -18.88
CA ILE A 130 12.47 -1.63 -19.52
C ILE A 130 12.28 -2.83 -20.47
N PHE A 131 13.32 -3.21 -21.23
CA PHE A 131 13.26 -4.37 -22.14
C PHE A 131 13.67 -5.70 -21.50
N SER A 132 13.70 -5.78 -20.16
CA SER A 132 14.03 -7.03 -19.48
C SER A 132 12.84 -8.01 -19.49
N SER A 133 13.13 -9.31 -19.48
CA SER A 133 12.11 -10.37 -19.36
C SER A 133 11.25 -10.24 -18.11
N ARG A 134 11.79 -9.59 -17.06
CA ARG A 134 11.04 -9.24 -15.86
C ARG A 134 9.89 -8.28 -16.16
N VAL A 135 10.13 -7.20 -16.91
CA VAL A 135 9.10 -6.19 -17.22
C VAL A 135 7.97 -6.80 -18.05
N LEU A 136 8.28 -7.71 -18.97
CA LEU A 136 7.27 -8.46 -19.72
C LEU A 136 6.34 -9.26 -18.81
N VAL A 137 6.88 -9.98 -17.82
CA VAL A 137 6.06 -10.74 -16.86
C VAL A 137 5.23 -9.81 -15.98
N ASP A 138 5.83 -8.75 -15.46
CA ASP A 138 5.12 -7.78 -14.61
C ASP A 138 3.98 -7.08 -15.40
N THR A 139 4.21 -6.74 -16.67
CA THR A 139 3.20 -6.14 -17.56
C THR A 139 2.05 -7.10 -17.83
N LEU A 140 2.34 -8.38 -18.07
CA LEU A 140 1.31 -9.38 -18.30
C LEU A 140 0.43 -9.58 -17.06
N ILE A 141 1.01 -9.57 -15.87
CA ILE A 141 0.26 -9.63 -14.61
C ILE A 141 -0.61 -8.39 -14.42
N ALA A 142 -0.06 -7.21 -14.69
CA ALA A 142 -0.80 -5.95 -14.61
C ALA A 142 -1.98 -5.94 -15.60
N LEU A 143 -1.82 -6.49 -16.80
CA LEU A 143 -2.88 -6.60 -17.80
C LEU A 143 -3.99 -7.56 -17.34
N VAL A 144 -3.63 -8.72 -16.77
CA VAL A 144 -4.61 -9.66 -16.18
C VAL A 144 -5.38 -9.00 -15.04
N GLN A 145 -4.70 -8.26 -14.16
CA GLN A 145 -5.35 -7.53 -13.07
C GLN A 145 -6.29 -6.44 -13.57
N PHE A 146 -5.86 -5.68 -14.58
CA PHE A 146 -6.66 -4.63 -15.18
C PHE A 146 -7.92 -5.19 -15.85
N THR A 147 -7.80 -6.30 -16.59
CA THR A 147 -8.96 -6.94 -17.22
C THR A 147 -9.96 -7.48 -16.20
N ILE A 148 -9.48 -8.07 -15.09
CA ILE A 148 -10.36 -8.47 -13.96
C ILE A 148 -11.09 -7.25 -13.39
N LEU A 149 -10.35 -6.16 -13.11
CA LEU A 149 -10.94 -4.93 -12.57
C LEU A 149 -12.01 -4.35 -13.50
N LEU A 150 -11.69 -4.27 -14.80
CA LEU A 150 -12.59 -3.75 -15.82
C LEU A 150 -13.85 -4.60 -15.94
N ALA A 151 -13.72 -5.93 -15.93
CA ALA A 151 -14.86 -6.84 -16.00
C ALA A 151 -15.79 -6.69 -14.79
N VAL A 152 -15.22 -6.60 -13.58
CA VAL A 152 -16.00 -6.39 -12.34
C VAL A 152 -16.69 -5.03 -12.34
N PHE A 153 -15.98 -3.97 -12.72
CA PHE A 153 -16.55 -2.64 -12.86
C PHE A 153 -17.68 -2.64 -13.88
N TRP A 154 -17.47 -3.22 -15.06
CA TRP A 154 -18.48 -3.30 -16.11
C TRP A 154 -19.73 -4.05 -15.65
N TYR A 155 -19.56 -5.20 -15.01
CA TYR A 155 -20.68 -5.97 -14.45
C TYR A 155 -21.48 -5.16 -13.43
N ALA A 156 -20.79 -4.50 -12.49
CA ALA A 156 -21.44 -3.70 -11.48
C ALA A 156 -22.12 -2.45 -12.07
N PHE A 157 -21.51 -1.83 -13.08
CA PHE A 157 -22.07 -0.70 -13.82
C PHE A 157 -23.36 -1.08 -14.55
N VAL A 158 -23.37 -2.22 -15.27
CA VAL A 158 -24.57 -2.72 -15.94
C VAL A 158 -25.69 -3.00 -14.93
N LYS A 159 -25.37 -3.61 -13.78
CA LYS A 159 -26.35 -3.83 -12.71
C LYS A 159 -26.90 -2.52 -12.16
N TRP A 160 -26.04 -1.55 -11.91
CA TRP A 160 -26.45 -0.24 -11.41
C TRP A 160 -27.34 0.48 -12.43
N CYS A 161 -26.99 0.47 -13.72
CA CYS A 161 -27.84 1.02 -14.78
C CYS A 161 -29.22 0.35 -14.86
N ALA A 162 -29.29 -0.97 -14.68
CA ALA A 162 -30.57 -1.68 -14.63
C ALA A 162 -31.42 -1.29 -13.41
N GLN A 163 -30.78 -1.01 -12.27
CA GLN A 163 -31.46 -0.54 -11.06
C GLN A 163 -31.87 0.93 -11.11
N LEU A 164 -31.21 1.77 -11.93
CA LEU A 164 -31.63 3.16 -12.13
C LEU A 164 -33.05 3.26 -12.70
N VAL A 165 -33.44 2.33 -13.59
CA VAL A 165 -34.74 2.34 -14.28
C VAL A 165 -35.96 2.41 -13.35
N PRO A 166 -36.02 1.61 -12.27
CA PRO A 166 -37.06 1.75 -11.27
C PRO A 166 -36.81 2.86 -10.23
N SER A 167 -35.60 3.40 -10.10
CA SER A 167 -35.24 4.32 -9.01
C SER A 167 -35.67 5.78 -9.24
N TYR A 168 -36.07 6.20 -10.44
CA TYR A 168 -36.52 7.58 -10.70
C TYR A 168 -37.82 7.95 -9.96
N THR A 169 -38.59 6.94 -9.54
CA THR A 169 -39.84 7.15 -8.80
C THR A 169 -39.64 7.23 -7.29
N LEU A 170 -38.40 7.02 -6.81
CA LEU A 170 -38.09 7.08 -5.37
C LEU A 170 -38.02 8.53 -4.88
N PRO A 171 -38.45 8.80 -3.63
CA PRO A 171 -38.16 10.07 -2.96
C PRO A 171 -36.65 10.32 -2.90
N LEU A 172 -36.24 11.59 -3.06
CA LEU A 172 -34.83 12.00 -3.08
C LEU A 172 -33.99 11.42 -1.92
N PRO A 173 -34.48 11.36 -0.66
CA PRO A 173 -33.70 10.78 0.43
C PRO A 173 -33.42 9.28 0.27
N MET A 174 -34.39 8.51 -0.26
CA MET A 174 -34.21 7.08 -0.52
C MET A 174 -33.27 6.84 -1.69
N LEU A 175 -33.35 7.66 -2.74
CA LEU A 175 -32.44 7.61 -3.88
C LEU A 175 -30.97 7.86 -3.44
N LEU A 176 -30.73 8.86 -2.58
CA LEU A 176 -29.39 9.16 -2.07
C LEU A 176 -28.85 8.03 -1.19
N ALA A 177 -29.69 7.41 -0.36
CA ALA A 177 -29.29 6.25 0.45
C ALA A 177 -28.93 5.04 -0.44
N ASP A 178 -29.72 4.77 -1.48
CA ASP A 178 -29.50 3.68 -2.43
C ASP A 178 -28.20 3.87 -3.23
N ILE A 179 -27.90 5.10 -3.66
CA ILE A 179 -26.61 5.44 -4.30
C ILE A 179 -25.45 5.19 -3.33
N GLY A 180 -25.59 5.56 -2.06
CA GLY A 180 -24.56 5.34 -1.04
C GLY A 180 -24.26 3.85 -0.83
N VAL A 181 -25.29 3.03 -0.67
CA VAL A 181 -25.16 1.57 -0.51
C VAL A 181 -24.59 0.93 -1.78
N SER A 182 -25.09 1.33 -2.95
CA SER A 182 -24.59 0.85 -4.24
C SER A 182 -23.11 1.19 -4.44
N GLY A 183 -22.70 2.43 -4.13
CA GLY A 183 -21.31 2.85 -4.20
C GLY A 183 -20.39 2.09 -3.24
N ALA A 184 -20.83 1.91 -1.98
CA ALA A 184 -20.09 1.11 -1.01
C ALA A 184 -19.94 -0.36 -1.43
N SER A 185 -20.98 -0.93 -2.04
CA SER A 185 -20.95 -2.31 -2.56
C SER A 185 -20.04 -2.44 -3.79
N LEU A 186 -20.03 -1.45 -4.68
CA LEU A 186 -19.13 -1.39 -5.84
C LEU A 186 -17.67 -1.35 -5.37
N LEU A 187 -17.35 -0.46 -4.41
CA LEU A 187 -16.01 -0.40 -3.82
C LEU A 187 -15.63 -1.74 -3.18
N ALA A 188 -16.54 -2.38 -2.45
CA ALA A 188 -16.31 -3.70 -1.86
C ALA A 188 -15.94 -4.74 -2.93
N MET A 189 -16.71 -4.81 -4.02
CA MET A 189 -16.48 -5.75 -5.12
C MET A 189 -15.16 -5.47 -5.83
N MET A 190 -14.85 -4.20 -6.09
CA MET A 190 -13.59 -3.80 -6.72
C MET A 190 -12.40 -4.18 -5.83
N THR A 191 -12.42 -3.83 -4.55
CA THR A 191 -11.37 -4.20 -3.60
C THR A 191 -11.23 -5.72 -3.49
N ALA A 192 -12.34 -6.45 -3.34
CA ALA A 192 -12.33 -7.90 -3.23
C ALA A 192 -11.74 -8.59 -4.48
N SER A 193 -12.07 -8.08 -5.68
CA SER A 193 -11.54 -8.61 -6.94
C SER A 193 -10.01 -8.51 -7.04
N GLN A 194 -9.42 -7.51 -6.39
CA GLN A 194 -7.98 -7.26 -6.41
C GLN A 194 -7.22 -8.04 -5.33
N LEU A 195 -7.88 -8.63 -4.33
CA LEU A 195 -7.22 -9.37 -3.26
C LEU A 195 -6.45 -10.59 -3.78
N VAL A 196 -7.07 -11.40 -4.65
CA VAL A 196 -6.43 -12.61 -5.18
C VAL A 196 -5.23 -12.26 -6.07
N PRO A 197 -5.36 -11.38 -7.07
CA PRO A 197 -4.21 -11.01 -7.89
C PRO A 197 -3.11 -10.30 -7.10
N ALA A 198 -3.46 -9.47 -6.12
CA ALA A 198 -2.48 -8.82 -5.25
C ALA A 198 -1.71 -9.83 -4.39
N ALA A 199 -2.37 -10.88 -3.89
CA ALA A 199 -1.71 -11.95 -3.16
C ALA A 199 -0.74 -12.74 -4.06
N VAL A 200 -1.12 -13.01 -5.32
CA VAL A 200 -0.25 -13.67 -6.30
C VAL A 200 0.98 -12.80 -6.59
N ASP A 201 0.80 -11.52 -6.88
CA ASP A 201 1.92 -10.59 -7.12
C ASP A 201 2.84 -10.50 -5.89
N PHE A 202 2.26 -10.37 -4.69
CA PHE A 202 3.03 -10.35 -3.44
C PHE A 202 3.92 -11.58 -3.26
N VAL A 203 3.36 -12.78 -3.45
CA VAL A 203 4.13 -14.03 -3.36
C VAL A 203 5.21 -14.06 -4.45
N MET A 204 4.87 -13.70 -5.68
CA MET A 204 5.81 -13.72 -6.80
C MET A 204 6.99 -12.77 -6.56
N GLN A 205 6.72 -11.51 -6.18
CA GLN A 205 7.76 -10.53 -5.86
C GLN A 205 8.67 -11.03 -4.74
N ARG A 206 8.10 -11.70 -3.72
CA ARG A 206 8.88 -12.25 -2.61
C ARG A 206 9.74 -13.44 -3.01
N VAL A 207 9.23 -14.31 -3.88
CA VAL A 207 9.99 -15.43 -4.46
C VAL A 207 11.13 -14.90 -5.35
N LEU A 208 10.85 -13.94 -6.23
CA LEU A 208 11.86 -13.33 -7.10
C LEU A 208 12.95 -12.61 -6.30
N TRP A 209 12.58 -11.91 -5.24
CA TRP A 209 13.52 -11.28 -4.32
C TRP A 209 14.42 -12.32 -3.63
N ARG A 210 13.86 -13.39 -3.07
CA ARG A 210 14.64 -14.48 -2.47
C ARG A 210 15.54 -15.19 -3.48
N ARG A 211 15.07 -15.39 -4.71
CA ARG A 211 15.87 -15.97 -5.81
C ARG A 211 17.07 -15.09 -6.14
N ARG A 212 16.91 -13.77 -6.18
CA ARG A 212 18.03 -12.83 -6.40
C ARG A 212 19.06 -12.86 -5.26
N LEU A 213 18.62 -13.14 -4.04
CA LEU A 213 19.48 -13.25 -2.87
C LEU A 213 20.11 -14.63 -2.68
N ARG A 214 19.90 -15.59 -3.58
CA ARG A 214 20.54 -16.91 -3.53
C ARG A 214 22.06 -16.78 -3.43
N MET A 215 22.64 -17.74 -2.73
CA MET A 215 24.06 -17.76 -2.41
C MET A 215 24.71 -19.01 -2.99
N ASP A 216 26.02 -18.97 -3.12
CA ASP A 216 26.81 -20.16 -3.37
C ASP A 216 27.25 -20.82 -2.04
N LYS A 217 27.59 -22.11 -2.08
CA LYS A 217 28.11 -22.85 -0.92
C LYS A 217 29.34 -22.18 -0.30
N GLU A 218 30.20 -21.58 -1.12
CA GLU A 218 31.36 -20.84 -0.60
C GLU A 218 30.98 -19.51 0.06
N GLU A 219 29.98 -18.79 -0.46
CA GLU A 219 29.48 -17.55 0.14
C GLU A 219 28.88 -17.84 1.52
N ILE A 220 28.12 -18.94 1.65
CA ILE A 220 27.54 -19.37 2.92
C ILE A 220 28.65 -19.68 3.94
N LYS A 221 29.66 -20.47 3.56
CA LYS A 221 30.80 -20.79 4.45
C LYS A 221 31.53 -19.53 4.92
N ARG A 222 31.71 -18.55 4.03
CA ARG A 222 32.31 -17.24 4.38
C ARG A 222 31.43 -16.48 5.39
N GLU A 223 30.13 -16.43 5.17
CA GLU A 223 29.20 -15.73 6.07
C GLU A 223 29.14 -16.36 7.48
N TYR A 224 29.19 -17.69 7.57
CA TYR A 224 29.34 -18.40 8.86
C TYR A 224 30.67 -18.06 9.55
N ARG A 225 31.78 -18.02 8.81
CA ARG A 225 33.09 -17.67 9.36
C ARG A 225 33.13 -16.22 9.86
N ASP A 226 32.55 -15.28 9.12
CA ASP A 226 32.50 -13.87 9.51
C ASP A 226 31.61 -13.65 10.75
N SER A 227 30.58 -14.49 10.93
CA SER A 227 29.63 -14.37 12.03
C SER A 227 30.09 -15.01 13.34
N GLU A 228 30.62 -16.23 13.27
CA GLU A 228 31.09 -16.96 14.46
C GLU A 228 32.54 -16.59 14.84
N GLY A 229 33.23 -15.91 13.92
CA GLY A 229 34.66 -15.67 13.95
C GLY A 229 35.44 -16.91 13.53
N ASP A 230 36.61 -16.72 12.93
CA ASP A 230 37.47 -17.85 12.56
C ASP A 230 37.80 -18.68 13.82
N PRO A 231 37.45 -20.00 13.85
CA PRO A 231 37.75 -20.87 14.98
C PRO A 231 39.22 -20.86 15.37
N TYR A 232 40.13 -20.70 14.40
CA TYR A 232 41.56 -20.59 14.64
C TYR A 232 41.91 -19.31 15.39
N VAL A 233 41.28 -18.19 15.05
CA VAL A 233 41.50 -16.90 15.73
C VAL A 233 40.90 -16.94 17.15
N LYS A 234 39.72 -17.52 17.32
CA LYS A 234 39.07 -17.70 18.63
C LYS A 234 39.87 -18.65 19.54
N GLY A 235 40.42 -19.72 18.97
CA GLY A 235 41.31 -20.67 19.63
C GLY A 235 42.63 -20.02 20.06
N ARG A 236 43.25 -19.23 19.17
CA ARG A 236 44.50 -18.49 19.45
C ARG A 236 44.30 -17.43 20.54
N ARG A 237 43.15 -16.75 20.56
CA ARG A 237 42.80 -15.82 21.65
C ARG A 237 42.66 -16.54 23.00
N ARG A 238 42.03 -17.72 23.03
CA ARG A 238 41.93 -18.56 24.25
C ARG A 238 43.26 -19.15 24.69
N ALA A 239 44.18 -19.42 23.76
CA ALA A 239 45.53 -19.89 24.08
C ALA A 239 46.36 -18.76 24.74
N MET A 240 46.41 -17.58 24.12
CA MET A 240 47.10 -16.42 24.72
C MET A 240 46.54 -16.02 26.08
N HIS A 241 45.20 -16.08 26.27
CA HIS A 241 44.61 -15.80 27.58
C HIS A 241 45.05 -16.80 28.66
N ARG A 242 45.31 -18.06 28.30
CA ARG A 242 45.81 -19.09 29.24
C ARG A 242 47.30 -18.92 29.55
N GLU A 243 48.08 -18.43 28.58
CA GLU A 243 49.49 -18.11 28.78
C GLU A 243 49.68 -16.87 29.65
N LEU A 244 48.82 -15.85 29.52
CA LEU A 244 48.86 -14.65 30.36
C LEU A 244 48.25 -14.84 31.77
N SER A 245 47.48 -15.91 31.98
CA SER A 245 46.90 -16.24 33.30
C SER A 245 47.78 -17.19 34.13
N ARG A 246 48.97 -17.54 33.65
CA ARG A 246 50.01 -18.25 34.38
C ARG A 246 51.10 -17.26 34.78
#